data_AF-A0A1H9U1L8-F1
#
_entry.id   AF-A0A1H9U1L8-F1
#
_cell.length_a   1.000
_cell.length_b   1.000
_cell.length_c   1.000
_cell.angle_alpha   90.00
_cell.angle_beta   90.00
_cell.angle_gamma   90.00
#
_symmetry.space_group_name_H-M   'P 1'
#
loop_
_entity.id
_entity.type
_entity.pdbx_description
1 polymer ?
#
loop_
_entity_poly.entity_id
_entity_poly.type
_entity_poly.pdbx_seq_one_letter_code
_entity_poly.pdbx_strand_id
1 'polypeptide(L)' 'MKKPTRSQKEAITWAGLNIDDWQVKKVRPDSLVVKHRWVGREKEIPI' A
#
# COMPACT_ATOMS: atom_id res chain seq x y z
N MET A 1 -6.82 -5.11 -10.58
CA MET A 1 -6.18 -4.68 -9.31
C MET A 1 -5.90 -5.93 -8.47
N LYS A 2 -4.65 -6.20 -8.11
CA LYS A 2 -4.31 -7.38 -7.28
C LYS A 2 -4.70 -7.11 -5.84
N LYS A 3 -5.38 -8.05 -5.18
CA LYS A 3 -5.65 -7.96 -3.74
C LYS A 3 -4.29 -8.01 -3.01
N PRO A 4 -4.03 -7.10 -2.06
CA PRO A 4 -2.78 -7.13 -1.32
C PRO A 4 -2.64 -8.43 -0.52
N THR A 5 -1.44 -9.00 -0.54
CA THR A 5 -1.10 -10.17 0.28
C THR A 5 -1.10 -9.81 1.77
N ARG A 6 -1.07 -10.80 2.66
CA ARG A 6 -1.04 -10.58 4.12
C ARG A 6 0.10 -9.64 4.53
N SER A 7 1.32 -9.89 4.04
CA SER A 7 2.49 -9.04 4.33
C SER A 7 2.33 -7.61 3.82
N GLN A 8 1.67 -7.40 2.67
CA GLN A 8 1.41 -6.05 2.16
C GLN A 8 0.37 -5.30 3.00
N LYS A 9 -0.63 -6.01 3.52
CA LYS A 9 -1.59 -5.44 4.48
C LYS A 9 -0.88 -5.02 5.76
N GLU A 10 0.02 -5.87 6.27
CA GLU A 10 0.82 -5.56 7.46
C GLU A 10 1.72 -4.33 7.23
N ALA A 11 2.41 -4.24 6.09
CA ALA A 11 3.22 -3.06 5.74
C ALA A 11 2.39 -1.76 5.66
N ILE A 12 1.19 -1.83 5.07
CA ILE A 12 0.26 -0.69 4.97
C ILE A 12 -0.19 -0.25 6.38
N THR A 13 -0.60 -1.19 7.22
CA THR A 13 -0.99 -0.90 8.62
C THR A 13 0.18 -0.36 9.43
N TRP A 14 1.39 -0.92 9.27
CA TRP A 14 2.61 -0.46 9.94
C TRP A 14 2.96 0.98 9.55
N ALA A 15 2.73 1.36 8.30
CA ALA A 15 2.89 2.73 7.82
C ALA A 15 1.76 3.70 8.28
N GLY A 16 0.83 3.24 9.12
CA GLY A 16 -0.29 4.02 9.63
C GLY A 16 -1.35 4.33 8.57
N LEU A 17 -1.43 3.53 7.51
CA LEU A 17 -2.36 3.74 6.40
C LEU A 17 -3.55 2.79 6.51
N ASN A 18 -4.73 3.26 6.16
CA ASN A 18 -5.93 2.43 6.11
C ASN A 18 -5.93 1.56 4.83
N ILE A 19 -6.05 0.24 4.97
CA ILE A 19 -6.05 -0.72 3.85
C ILE A 19 -7.24 -0.51 2.91
N ASP A 20 -8.38 -0.01 3.42
CA ASP A 20 -9.57 0.25 2.59
C ASP A 20 -9.40 1.48 1.68
N ASP A 21 -8.64 2.47 2.17
CA ASP A 21 -8.35 3.72 1.47
C ASP A 21 -7.10 3.61 0.58
N TRP A 22 -6.10 2.83 1.00
CA TRP A 22 -4.80 2.72 0.36
C TRP A 22 -4.62 1.36 -0.32
N GLN A 23 -4.46 1.38 -1.64
CA GLN A 23 -4.29 0.18 -2.44
C GLN A 23 -2.87 0.06 -2.98
N VAL A 24 -2.34 -1.16 -3.04
CA VAL A 24 -1.03 -1.41 -3.65
C VAL A 24 -1.10 -1.16 -5.15
N LYS A 25 -0.34 -0.18 -5.62
CA LYS A 25 -0.17 0.16 -7.04
C LYS A 25 1.00 -0.58 -7.65
N LYS A 26 2.15 -0.62 -6.96
CA LYS A 26 3.38 -1.28 -7.44
C LYS A 26 4.13 -1.92 -6.29
N VAL A 27 4.68 -3.10 -6.53
CA VAL A 27 5.54 -3.81 -5.58
C VAL A 27 6.98 -3.68 -6.08
N ARG A 28 7.88 -3.22 -5.21
CA ARG A 28 9.34 -3.20 -5.41
C ARG A 28 9.97 -4.20 -4.43
N PRO A 29 11.27 -4.55 -4.62
CA PRO A 29 11.96 -5.48 -3.72
C PRO A 29 11.96 -5.01 -2.27
N ASP A 30 12.19 -3.72 -2.02
CA ASP A 30 12.35 -3.14 -0.67
C ASP A 30 11.18 -2.22 -0.25
N SER A 31 10.18 -2.05 -1.12
CA SER A 31 9.10 -1.09 -0.87
C SER A 31 7.80 -1.39 -1.63
N LEU A 32 6.71 -0.84 -1.14
CA LEU A 32 5.40 -0.81 -1.78
C LEU A 32 5.04 0.62 -2.16
N VAL A 33 4.65 0.79 -3.41
CA VAL A 33 3.96 2.01 -3.84
C VAL A 33 2.47 1.78 -3.65
N VAL A 34 1.87 2.54 -2.76
CA VAL A 34 0.44 2.55 -2.49
C VAL A 34 -0.21 3.83 -3.01
N LYS A 35 -1.46 3.72 -3.45
CA LYS A 35 -2.27 4.82 -3.95
C LYS A 35 -3.57 4.90 -3.18
N HIS A 36 -3.90 6.12 -2.75
CA HIS A 36 -5.17 6.44 -2.12
C HIS A 36 -6.29 6.40 -3.15
N ARG A 37 -7.36 5.66 -2.84
CA ARG A 37 -8.48 5.37 -3.75
C ARG A 37 -9.27 6.62 -4.14
N TRP A 38 -9.52 7.50 -3.17
CA TRP A 38 -10.35 8.69 -3.33
C TRP A 38 -9.60 9.91 -3.88
N VAL A 39 -8.47 10.26 -3.25
CA VAL A 39 -7.72 11.50 -3.57
C VAL A 39 -6.67 11.27 -4.66
N GLY A 40 -6.38 10.02 -5.01
CA GLY A 40 -5.35 9.68 -5.99
C GLY A 40 -3.91 9.89 -5.53
N ARG A 41 -3.70 10.21 -4.24
CA ARG A 41 -2.38 10.44 -3.64
C ARG A 41 -1.56 9.15 -3.62
N GLU A 42 -0.28 9.25 -3.94
CA GLU A 42 0.65 8.11 -3.93
C GLU A 42 1.64 8.25 -2.78
N LYS A 43 1.99 7.11 -2.18
CA LYS A 43 2.97 7.04 -1.10
C LYS A 43 3.78 5.75 -1.25
N GLU A 44 5.08 5.85 -1.00
CA GLU A 44 5.95 4.68 -0.92
C GLU A 44 6.14 4.32 0.55
N ILE A 45 6.01 3.03 0.88
CA ILE A 45 6.20 2.48 2.21
C ILE A 45 7.23 1.34 2.14
N PRO A 46 8.14 1.19 3.10
CA PRO A 46 9.03 0.04 3.15
C PRO A 46 8.25 -1.27 3.42
N ILE A 47 8.74 -2.39 2.89
CA ILE A 47 8.24 -3.76 3.21
C ILE A 47 9.12 -4.39 4.28
#